data_AF-A0A3D4TCZ7-F1
#
_entry.id   AF-A0A3D4TCZ7-F1
#
_cell.length_a   1.000
_cell.length_b   1.000
_cell.length_c   1.000
_cell.angle_alpha   90.00
_cell.angle_beta   90.00
_cell.angle_gamma   90.00
#
_symmetry.space_group_name_H-M   'P 1'
#
loop_
_entity.id
_entity.type
_entity.pdbx_description
1 polymer ?
#
loop_
_entity_poly.entity_id
_entity_poly.type
_entity_poly.pdbx_seq_one_letter_code
_entity_poly.pdbx_strand_id
1 'polypeptide(L)'
;MFAWVIGIFLIVLGFAVKIRPSLIAGYKQLPESKKQRINMQKLTSMLRNMLVLMGVSGIALHYIFGWLGWMNIQPFATSIAIFFVTPLLVIRLNEMIPPKRPRE
;
A
#
# COMPACT_ATOMS: atom_id res chain seq x y z
N MET A 1 -18.58 2.27 -11.36
CA MET A 1 -19.01 2.73 -10.02
C MET A 1 -18.07 2.29 -8.89
N PHE A 2 -17.72 1.00 -8.77
CA PHE A 2 -16.95 0.46 -7.63
C PHE A 2 -15.50 0.99 -7.47
N ALA A 3 -14.81 1.36 -8.55
CA ALA A 3 -13.40 1.80 -8.49
C ALA A 3 -13.17 3.04 -7.60
N TRP A 4 -14.16 3.94 -7.55
CA TRP A 4 -14.13 5.18 -6.76
C TRP A 4 -14.17 4.90 -5.27
N VAL A 5 -15.10 4.03 -4.86
CA VAL A 5 -15.28 3.63 -3.47
C VAL A 5 -14.02 2.93 -2.96
N ILE A 6 -13.47 2.00 -3.75
CA ILE A 6 -12.24 1.28 -3.39
C ILE A 6 -11.05 2.23 -3.35
N GLY A 7 -10.91 3.13 -4.33
CA GLY A 7 -9.80 4.08 -4.37
C GLY A 7 -9.81 5.05 -3.19
N ILE A 8 -10.96 5.62 -2.86
CA ILE A 8 -11.13 6.49 -1.67
C ILE A 8 -10.86 5.70 -0.40
N PHE A 9 -11.39 4.48 -0.28
CA PHE A 9 -11.13 3.61 0.86
C PHE A 9 -9.64 3.35 1.07
N LEU A 10 -8.88 3.06 -0.01
CA LEU A 10 -7.44 2.85 0.05
C LEU A 10 -6.68 4.10 0.50
N ILE A 11 -7.07 5.28 0.01
CA ILE A 11 -6.47 6.56 0.42
C ILE A 11 -6.70 6.79 1.92
N VAL A 12 -7.93 6.65 2.39
CA VAL A 12 -8.29 6.82 3.81
C VAL A 12 -7.55 5.80 4.67
N LEU A 13 -7.48 4.54 4.25
CA LEU A 13 -6.74 3.49 4.94
C LEU A 13 -5.24 3.82 5.01
N GLY A 14 -4.66 4.39 3.95
CA GLY A 14 -3.29 4.87 3.94
C GLY A 14 -3.01 5.89 5.05
N PHE A 15 -3.89 6.88 5.21
CA PHE A 15 -3.78 7.84 6.30
C PHE A 15 -4.01 7.20 7.67
N ALA A 16 -4.97 6.28 7.79
CA ALA A 16 -5.23 5.55 9.02
C ALA A 16 -4.01 4.75 9.50
N VAL A 17 -3.30 4.07 8.60
CA VAL A 17 -2.07 3.32 8.91
C VAL A 17 -0.95 4.25 9.40
N LYS A 18 -0.88 5.48 8.90
CA LYS A 18 0.09 6.48 9.40
C LYS A 18 -0.18 6.89 10.85
N ILE A 19 -1.45 7.06 11.19
CA ILE A 19 -1.86 7.48 12.54
C ILE A 19 -1.81 6.29 13.51
N ARG A 20 -2.18 5.10 13.03
CA ARG A 20 -2.29 3.88 13.85
C ARG A 20 -1.44 2.76 13.24
N PRO A 21 -0.13 2.68 13.57
CA PRO A 21 0.73 1.57 13.16
C PRO A 21 0.24 0.20 13.67
N SER A 22 -0.64 0.17 14.67
CA SER A 22 -1.31 -1.06 15.13
C SER A 22 -2.19 -1.72 14.07
N LEU A 23 -2.55 -1.00 13.00
CA LEU A 23 -3.26 -1.56 11.84
C LEU A 23 -2.36 -2.42 10.94
N ILE A 24 -1.03 -2.32 11.11
CA ILE A 24 -0.09 -3.17 10.40
C ILE A 24 -0.13 -4.55 11.04
N ALA A 25 -0.54 -5.55 10.26
CA ALA A 25 -0.52 -6.94 10.70
C ALA A 25 0.89 -7.34 11.18
N GLY A 26 0.97 -8.03 12.31
CA GLY A 26 2.24 -8.42 12.93
C GLY A 26 2.92 -7.34 13.77
N TYR A 27 2.47 -6.08 13.75
CA TYR A 27 3.04 -5.03 14.61
C TYR A 27 2.88 -5.35 16.10
N LYS A 28 1.70 -5.83 16.50
CA LYS A 28 1.40 -6.21 17.90
C LYS A 28 2.26 -7.38 18.38
N GLN A 29 2.62 -8.29 17.48
CA GLN A 29 3.40 -9.50 17.76
C GLN A 29 4.91 -9.26 17.69
N LEU A 30 5.33 -8.07 17.23
CA LEU A 30 6.75 -7.74 17.11
C LEU A 30 7.34 -7.49 18.50
N PRO A 31 8.44 -8.15 18.91
CA PRO A 31 9.11 -7.86 20.17
C PRO A 31 9.68 -6.43 20.17
N GLU A 32 9.66 -5.77 21.33
CA GLU A 32 10.10 -4.37 21.49
C GLU A 32 11.53 -4.13 20.97
N SER A 33 12.41 -5.12 21.12
CA SER A 33 13.79 -5.10 20.61
C SER A 33 13.90 -5.00 19.07
N LYS A 34 12.88 -5.47 18.34
CA LYS A 34 12.77 -5.28 16.88
C LYS A 34 12.03 -3.99 16.54
N LYS A 35 11.04 -3.58 17.33
CA LYS A 35 10.33 -2.32 17.12
C LYS A 35 11.27 -1.11 17.21
N GLN A 36 12.21 -1.11 18.16
CA GLN A 36 13.19 -0.04 18.32
C GLN A 36 14.20 0.06 17.17
N ARG A 37 14.46 -1.04 16.44
CA ARG A 37 15.36 -1.04 15.28
C ARG A 37 14.69 -0.60 13.98
N ILE A 38 13.36 -0.66 13.93
CA ILE A 38 12.59 -0.27 12.75
C ILE A 38 12.21 1.20 12.89
N ASN A 39 12.55 2.01 11.89
CA ASN A 39 12.03 3.37 11.80
C ASN A 39 10.54 3.33 11.45
N MET A 40 9.69 3.25 12.47
CA MET A 40 8.23 3.15 12.32
C MET A 40 7.63 4.33 11.58
N GLN A 41 8.20 5.53 11.74
CA GLN A 41 7.76 6.71 11.01
C GLN A 41 8.01 6.58 9.51
N LYS A 42 9.16 6.01 9.11
CA LYS A 42 9.49 5.72 7.71
C LYS A 42 8.60 4.62 7.14
N LEU A 43 8.41 3.53 7.89
CA LEU A 43 7.58 2.39 7.47
C LEU A 43 6.11 2.80 7.25
N THR A 44 5.50 3.46 8.23
CA THR A 44 4.11 3.91 8.15
C THR A 44 3.91 4.97 7.06
N SER A 45 4.88 5.87 6.87
CA SER A 45 4.84 6.84 5.78
C SER A 45 4.97 6.19 4.40
N MET A 46 5.79 5.15 4.27
CA MET A 46 5.89 4.37 3.04
C MET A 46 4.57 3.64 2.74
N LEU A 47 4.01 2.94 3.72
CA LEU A 47 2.73 2.25 3.58
C LEU A 47 1.60 3.21 3.22
N ARG A 48 1.53 4.39 3.87
CA ARG A 48 0.59 5.44 3.49
C ARG A 48 0.77 5.84 2.03
N ASN A 49 1.99 6.19 1.62
CA ASN A 49 2.24 6.66 0.27
C ASN A 49 1.86 5.60 -0.76
N MET A 50 2.10 4.31 -0.49
CA MET A 50 1.74 3.22 -1.39
C MET A 50 0.25 2.95 -1.46
N LEU A 51 -0.46 2.97 -0.33
CA LEU A 51 -1.92 2.84 -0.30
C LEU A 51 -2.60 4.01 -1.03
N VAL A 52 -2.10 5.24 -0.83
CA VAL A 52 -2.55 6.42 -1.57
C VAL A 52 -2.24 6.28 -3.05
N LEU A 53 -1.04 5.81 -3.42
CA LEU A 53 -0.66 5.60 -4.82
C LEU A 53 -1.56 4.57 -5.50
N MET A 54 -1.88 3.45 -4.85
CA MET A 54 -2.84 2.45 -5.35
C MET A 54 -4.23 3.04 -5.57
N GLY A 55 -4.74 3.81 -4.60
CA GLY A 55 -6.06 4.43 -4.72
C GLY A 55 -6.13 5.48 -5.83
N VAL A 56 -5.15 6.40 -5.88
CA VAL A 56 -5.08 7.47 -6.89
C VAL A 56 -4.87 6.89 -8.29
N SER A 57 -3.92 5.97 -8.45
CA SER A 57 -3.67 5.33 -9.76
C SER A 57 -4.87 4.50 -10.22
N GLY A 58 -5.52 3.75 -9.33
CA GLY A 58 -6.72 2.98 -9.67
C GLY A 58 -7.88 3.86 -10.15
N ILE A 59 -8.06 5.03 -9.53
CA ILE A 59 -9.05 6.03 -9.96
C ILE A 59 -8.65 6.65 -11.31
N ALA A 60 -7.38 7.04 -11.47
CA ALA A 60 -6.88 7.64 -12.70
C ALA A 60 -7.00 6.68 -13.89
N LEU A 61 -6.57 5.42 -13.74
CA LEU A 61 -6.70 4.39 -14.77
C LEU A 61 -8.17 4.14 -15.14
N HIS A 62 -9.07 4.17 -14.16
CA HIS A 62 -10.50 3.97 -14.42
C HIS A 62 -11.06 5.04 -15.37
N TYR A 63 -10.70 6.31 -15.16
CA TYR A 63 -11.11 7.39 -16.06
C TYR A 63 -10.41 7.33 -17.41
N ILE A 64 -9.11 7.01 -17.44
CA ILE A 64 -8.36 6.87 -18.70
C ILE A 64 -8.97 5.77 -19.57
N PHE A 65 -9.28 4.60 -18.99
CA PHE A 65 -9.91 3.50 -19.71
C PHE A 65 -11.33 3.81 -20.15
N GLY A 66 -12.10 4.54 -19.33
CA GLY A 66 -13.42 5.04 -19.73
C GLY A 66 -13.33 5.99 -20.91
N TRP A 67 -12.34 6.89 -20.92
CA TRP A 67 -12.13 7.85 -22.00
C TRP A 67 -11.64 7.19 -23.30
N LEU A 68 -10.80 6.15 -23.19
CA LEU A 68 -10.33 5.34 -24.32
C LEU A 68 -11.40 4.38 -24.87
N GLY A 69 -12.60 4.34 -24.26
CA GLY A 69 -13.68 3.43 -24.68
C GLY A 69 -13.46 1.96 -24.29
N TRP A 70 -12.46 1.67 -23.44
CA TRP A 70 -12.15 0.31 -22.97
C TRP A 70 -13.05 -0.14 -21.83
N MET A 71 -14.37 -0.19 -22.08
CA MET A 71 -15.37 -0.54 -21.07
C MET A 71 -15.15 -1.92 -20.44
N ASN A 72 -14.57 -2.87 -21.19
CA ASN A 72 -14.25 -4.22 -20.71
C ASN A 72 -13.08 -4.24 -19.70
N ILE A 73 -12.15 -3.28 -19.80
CA ILE A 73 -10.93 -3.21 -18.97
C ILE A 73 -11.11 -2.23 -17.81
N GLN A 74 -11.95 -1.20 -18.00
CA GLN A 74 -12.30 -0.19 -17.00
C GLN A 74 -12.61 -0.74 -15.59
N PRO A 75 -13.37 -1.84 -15.38
CA PRO A 75 -13.60 -2.39 -14.04
C PRO A 75 -12.36 -3.00 -13.40
N PHE A 76 -11.36 -3.41 -14.18
CA PHE A 76 -10.10 -4.01 -13.69
C PHE A 76 -9.01 -2.99 -13.34
N ALA A 77 -9.24 -1.70 -13.59
CA ALA A 77 -8.27 -0.62 -13.36
C ALA A 77 -7.64 -0.64 -11.95
N THR A 78 -8.46 -0.87 -10.92
CA THR A 78 -7.97 -0.93 -9.53
C THR A 78 -7.13 -2.18 -9.27
N SER A 79 -7.51 -3.33 -9.81
CA SER A 79 -6.73 -4.58 -9.71
C SER A 79 -5.38 -4.45 -10.40
N ILE A 80 -5.35 -3.82 -11.58
CA ILE A 80 -4.13 -3.52 -12.33
C ILE A 80 -3.21 -2.62 -11.48
N ALA A 81 -3.75 -1.53 -10.93
CA ALA A 81 -2.98 -0.64 -10.05
C ALA A 81 -2.36 -1.38 -8.86
N ILE A 82 -3.12 -2.23 -8.17
CA ILE A 82 -2.62 -3.04 -7.04
C ILE A 82 -1.51 -4.00 -7.49
N PHE A 83 -1.69 -4.65 -8.64
CA PHE A 83 -0.70 -5.59 -9.18
C PHE A 83 0.66 -4.93 -9.47
N PHE A 84 0.67 -3.67 -9.94
CA PHE A 84 1.91 -2.95 -10.19
C PHE A 84 2.53 -2.31 -8.94
N VAL A 85 1.72 -1.88 -7.97
CA VAL A 85 2.25 -1.20 -6.77
C VAL A 85 2.72 -2.19 -5.69
N THR A 86 2.16 -3.40 -5.63
CA THR A 86 2.57 -4.41 -4.62
C THR A 86 4.02 -4.90 -4.76
N PRO A 87 4.59 -5.20 -5.94
CA PRO A 87 6.00 -5.58 -6.07
C PRO A 87 6.93 -4.43 -5.67
N LEU A 88 6.58 -3.19 -6.04
CA LEU A 88 7.30 -1.99 -5.62
C LEU A 88 7.33 -1.84 -4.09
N LEU A 89 6.22 -2.20 -3.42
CA LEU A 89 6.14 -2.25 -1.97
C LEU A 89 7.09 -3.28 -1.38
N VAL A 90 7.12 -4.49 -1.93
CA VAL A 90 8.00 -5.56 -1.43
C VAL A 90 9.47 -5.17 -1.54
N ILE A 91 9.88 -4.59 -2.68
CA ILE A 91 11.26 -4.14 -2.91
C ILE A 91 11.65 -3.04 -1.91
N ARG A 92 10.84 -1.98 -1.80
CA ARG A 92 11.11 -0.87 -0.87
C ARG A 92 11.04 -1.29 0.60
N LEU A 93 10.19 -2.27 0.93
CA LEU A 93 10.11 -2.82 2.28
C LEU A 93 11.38 -3.59 2.65
N ASN A 94 11.90 -4.37 1.72
CA ASN A 94 13.14 -5.12 1.89
C ASN A 94 14.35 -4.18 2.13
N GLU A 95 14.35 -2.99 1.54
CA GLU A 95 15.37 -1.96 1.82
C GLU A 95 15.25 -1.33 3.22
N MET A 96 14.06 -1.33 3.82
CA MET A 96 13.80 -0.68 5.11
C MET A 96 13.90 -1.61 6.32
N ILE A 97 13.65 -2.91 6.14
CA ILE A 97 13.74 -3.89 7.21
C ILE A 97 15.16 -4.49 7.20
N PRO A 98 15.94 -4.35 8.27
CA PRO A 98 17.27 -4.97 8.34
C PRO A 98 17.15 -6.49 8.18
N PRO A 99 18.10 -7.15 7.49
CA PRO A 99 18.04 -8.59 7.22
C PRO A 99 17.86 -9.37 8.51
N LYS A 100 17.00 -10.39 8.46
CA LYS A 100 16.72 -11.28 9.59
C LYS A 100 18.06 -11.88 10.03
N ARG A 101 18.48 -11.63 11.27
CA ARG A 101 19.73 -12.20 11.83
C ARG A 101 19.73 -13.72 11.56
N PRO A 102 20.83 -14.30 11.05
CA PRO A 102 20.92 -15.75 10.87
C PRO A 102 20.54 -16.42 12.19
N ARG A 103 19.70 -17.46 12.10
CA ARG A 103 19.40 -18.32 13.23
C ARG A 103 20.68 -19.09 13.52
N GLU A 104 21.44 -18.62 14.50
CA GLU A 104 22.46 -19.41 15.20
C GLU A 104 21.79 -20.60 15.87
#